data_AF-A0A0J7ZE18-F1
#
_entry.id   AF-A0A0J7ZE18-F1
#
_cell.length_a   1.000
_cell.length_b   1.000
_cell.length_c   1.000
_cell.angle_alpha   90.00
_cell.angle_beta   90.00
_cell.angle_gamma   90.00
#
_symmetry.space_group_name_H-M   'P 1'
#
loop_
_entity.id
_entity.type
_entity.pdbx_description
1 polymer ?
#
loop_
_entity_poly.entity_id
_entity_poly.type
_entity_poly.pdbx_seq_one_letter_code
_entity_poly.pdbx_strand_id
1 'polypeptide(L)'
;MHTVQPEFVSLNGPDNVGKTTQLRLLAQRCPGFQPLGAIHDHDPEPWARVAAGDYAQWWFETSTTVELTEMLLVSHAKRTAAREEGHTGLLDRGLPMLLAVATATCVVKDGLTVREAIETVAGIVGSRTFPPETSVLLFPSLDGERSYAITSSREGRAWTGVYPAYQRTLHAVLLQQADQGLYTAVVNCEDRSPDDIHAHVAAHLPAPPLTDGNPR
;
A
#
# COMPACT_ATOMS: atom_id res chain seq x y z
N MET A 1 13.42 28.75 -2.43
CA MET A 1 13.66 27.31 -2.62
C MET A 1 12.42 26.75 -3.29
N HIS A 2 12.50 26.29 -4.54
CA HIS A 2 11.39 25.57 -5.17
C HIS A 2 11.32 24.19 -4.51
N THR A 3 10.27 23.93 -3.73
CA THR A 3 9.98 22.58 -3.23
C THR A 3 9.59 21.72 -4.42
N VAL A 4 10.47 20.79 -4.81
CA VAL A 4 10.16 19.75 -5.79
C VAL A 4 9.02 18.91 -5.20
N GLN A 5 7.88 18.89 -5.87
CA GLN A 5 6.75 18.08 -5.46
C GLN A 5 7.03 16.60 -5.71
N PRO A 6 6.49 15.71 -4.87
CA PRO A 6 6.58 14.29 -5.09
C PRO A 6 5.68 13.92 -6.26
N GLU A 7 6.21 13.09 -7.13
CA GLU A 7 5.42 12.54 -8.23
C GLU A 7 4.28 11.65 -7.71
N PHE A 8 4.49 11.01 -6.54
CA PHE A 8 3.52 10.10 -5.93
C PHE A 8 3.40 10.29 -4.43
N VAL A 9 2.17 10.10 -3.93
CA VAL A 9 1.84 9.95 -2.51
C VAL A 9 1.16 8.60 -2.34
N SER A 10 1.62 7.79 -1.39
CA SER A 10 0.98 6.51 -1.08
C SER A 10 0.47 6.45 0.34
N LEU A 11 -0.75 5.93 0.50
CA LEU A 11 -1.26 5.51 1.79
C LEU A 11 -1.14 3.99 1.91
N ASN A 12 -0.50 3.55 2.98
CA ASN A 12 -0.11 2.17 3.23
C ASN A 12 -0.73 1.68 4.54
N GLY A 13 -0.76 0.37 4.75
CA GLY A 13 -1.32 -0.24 5.94
C GLY A 13 -2.28 -1.39 5.64
N PRO A 14 -2.72 -2.12 6.67
CA PRO A 14 -3.55 -3.32 6.53
C PRO A 14 -4.91 -3.02 5.90
N ASP A 15 -5.61 -4.07 5.52
CA ASP A 15 -6.97 -3.97 5.00
C ASP A 15 -7.90 -3.28 6.01
N ASN A 16 -8.92 -2.58 5.51
CA ASN A 16 -9.91 -1.87 6.32
C ASN A 16 -9.39 -0.76 7.28
N VAL A 17 -8.16 -0.27 7.11
CA VAL A 17 -7.63 0.87 7.89
C VAL A 17 -8.16 2.25 7.44
N GLY A 18 -8.78 2.35 6.26
CA GLY A 18 -9.41 3.58 5.75
C GLY A 18 -8.61 4.34 4.68
N LYS A 19 -7.60 3.73 4.06
CA LYS A 19 -6.76 4.31 2.99
C LYS A 19 -7.59 4.96 1.87
N THR A 20 -8.50 4.21 1.27
CA THR A 20 -9.34 4.66 0.16
C THR A 20 -10.15 5.91 0.52
N THR A 21 -10.70 5.98 1.74
CA THR A 21 -11.41 7.17 2.23
C THR A 21 -10.49 8.38 2.31
N GLN A 22 -9.29 8.20 2.86
CA GLN A 22 -8.32 9.28 3.01
C GLN A 22 -7.81 9.81 1.65
N LEU A 23 -7.52 8.91 0.70
CA LEU A 23 -7.13 9.30 -0.66
C LEU A 23 -8.25 10.06 -1.38
N ARG A 24 -9.50 9.62 -1.25
CA ARG A 24 -10.65 10.32 -1.80
C ARG A 24 -10.78 11.74 -1.22
N LEU A 25 -10.61 11.89 0.09
CA LEU A 25 -10.64 13.21 0.74
C LEU A 25 -9.51 14.12 0.26
N LEU A 26 -8.30 13.58 0.05
CA LEU A 26 -7.17 14.34 -0.49
C LEU A 26 -7.46 14.85 -1.91
N ALA A 27 -7.91 13.97 -2.81
CA ALA A 27 -8.24 14.35 -4.18
C ALA A 27 -9.37 15.38 -4.26
N GLN A 28 -10.39 15.27 -3.39
CA GLN A 28 -11.49 16.23 -3.34
C GLN A 28 -11.04 17.63 -2.87
N ARG A 29 -9.98 17.72 -2.08
CA ARG A 29 -9.50 18.99 -1.50
C ARG A 29 -8.36 19.63 -2.29
N CYS A 30 -7.74 18.91 -3.23
CA CYS A 30 -6.55 19.36 -3.95
C CYS A 30 -6.61 18.97 -5.43
N PRO A 31 -6.91 19.91 -6.36
CA PRO A 31 -7.05 19.63 -7.80
C PRO A 31 -5.83 19.00 -8.49
N GLY A 32 -4.62 19.14 -7.93
CA GLY A 32 -3.40 18.53 -8.45
C GLY A 32 -3.19 17.05 -8.05
N PHE A 33 -4.10 16.46 -7.28
CA PHE A 33 -4.03 15.05 -6.88
C PHE A 33 -4.91 14.16 -7.75
N GLN A 34 -4.29 13.11 -8.30
CA GLN A 34 -4.96 12.13 -9.16
C GLN A 34 -5.03 10.76 -8.46
N PRO A 35 -6.21 10.30 -8.02
CA PRO A 35 -6.43 8.91 -7.62
C PRO A 35 -6.09 7.95 -8.74
N LEU A 36 -5.15 7.03 -8.51
CA LEU A 36 -4.81 5.99 -9.47
C LEU A 36 -5.52 4.66 -9.18
N GLY A 37 -6.46 4.62 -8.23
CA GLY A 37 -7.28 3.43 -7.98
C GLY A 37 -6.49 2.20 -7.53
N ALA A 38 -7.08 1.03 -7.74
CA ALA A 38 -6.48 -0.24 -7.33
C ALA A 38 -5.45 -0.71 -8.37
N ILE A 39 -4.47 -1.48 -7.91
CA ILE A 39 -3.39 -1.96 -8.79
C ILE A 39 -3.88 -2.87 -9.92
N HIS A 40 -4.97 -3.62 -9.69
CA HIS A 40 -5.56 -4.51 -10.69
C HIS A 40 -6.29 -3.77 -11.82
N ASP A 41 -6.68 -2.51 -11.59
CA ASP A 41 -7.34 -1.69 -12.62
C ASP A 41 -6.38 -1.37 -13.78
N HIS A 42 -5.07 -1.39 -13.53
CA HIS A 42 -4.01 -1.04 -14.50
C HIS A 42 -3.34 -2.23 -15.15
N ASP A 43 -3.66 -3.45 -14.70
CA ASP A 43 -3.11 -4.69 -15.24
C ASP A 43 -4.15 -5.81 -15.27
N PRO A 44 -5.33 -5.58 -15.84
CA PRO A 44 -6.51 -6.42 -15.56
C PRO A 44 -6.34 -7.88 -15.98
N GLU A 45 -5.53 -8.19 -16.99
CA GLU A 45 -5.40 -9.55 -17.53
C GLU A 45 -4.77 -10.56 -16.54
N PRO A 46 -3.57 -10.33 -15.96
CA PRO A 46 -3.05 -11.17 -14.88
C PRO A 46 -4.01 -11.34 -13.71
N TRP A 47 -4.64 -10.24 -13.27
CA TRP A 47 -5.57 -10.25 -12.13
C TRP A 47 -6.85 -11.02 -12.43
N ALA A 48 -7.43 -10.89 -13.62
CA ALA A 48 -8.58 -11.66 -14.05
C ALA A 48 -8.27 -13.16 -14.14
N ARG A 49 -7.06 -13.53 -14.59
CA ARG A 49 -6.62 -14.92 -14.69
C ARG A 49 -6.57 -15.60 -13.32
N VAL A 50 -5.99 -14.94 -12.31
CA VAL A 50 -5.89 -15.50 -10.95
C VAL A 50 -7.23 -15.44 -10.21
N ALA A 51 -8.08 -14.46 -10.52
CA ALA A 51 -9.42 -14.34 -9.96
C ALA A 51 -10.44 -15.33 -10.54
N ALA A 52 -10.20 -15.87 -11.75
CA ALA A 52 -11.06 -16.87 -12.37
C ALA A 52 -11.00 -18.24 -11.68
N GLY A 53 -9.94 -18.51 -10.91
CA GLY A 53 -9.79 -19.69 -10.06
C GLY A 53 -10.09 -19.40 -8.60
N ASP A 54 -9.51 -20.19 -7.70
CA ASP A 54 -9.46 -19.85 -6.28
C ASP A 54 -8.31 -18.87 -6.04
N TYR A 55 -8.66 -17.58 -5.99
CA TYR A 55 -7.70 -16.50 -5.78
C TYR A 55 -6.92 -16.63 -4.46
N ALA A 56 -7.58 -17.08 -3.39
CA ALA A 56 -6.92 -17.25 -2.09
C ALA A 56 -5.92 -18.42 -2.13
N GLN A 57 -6.32 -19.53 -2.74
CA GLN A 57 -5.42 -20.66 -2.98
C GLN A 57 -4.24 -20.26 -3.87
N TRP A 58 -4.48 -19.50 -4.94
CA TRP A 58 -3.38 -18.99 -5.78
C TRP A 58 -2.40 -18.15 -4.98
N TRP A 59 -2.93 -17.21 -4.19
CA TRP A 59 -2.12 -16.27 -3.43
C TRP A 59 -1.26 -16.95 -2.36
N PHE A 60 -1.86 -17.85 -1.58
CA PHE A 60 -1.23 -18.41 -0.38
C PHE A 60 -0.66 -19.81 -0.54
N GLU A 61 -0.96 -20.53 -1.63
CA GLU A 61 -0.55 -21.93 -1.78
C GLU A 61 0.16 -22.20 -3.10
N THR A 62 -0.41 -21.79 -4.24
CA THR A 62 0.05 -22.30 -5.55
C THR A 62 0.93 -21.34 -6.34
N SER A 63 0.90 -20.03 -6.07
CA SER A 63 1.86 -19.10 -6.68
C SER A 63 3.25 -19.25 -6.06
N THR A 64 4.29 -19.06 -6.86
CA THR A 64 5.65 -18.86 -6.33
C THR A 64 5.83 -17.43 -5.82
N THR A 65 6.80 -17.22 -4.92
CA THR A 65 7.12 -15.86 -4.43
C THR A 65 7.63 -14.95 -5.55
N VAL A 66 8.30 -15.51 -6.57
CA VAL A 66 8.68 -14.80 -7.79
C VAL A 66 7.45 -14.33 -8.54
N GLU A 67 6.51 -15.23 -8.87
CA GLU A 67 5.30 -14.88 -9.64
C GLU A 67 4.46 -13.80 -8.96
N LEU A 68 4.20 -13.95 -7.65
CA LEU A 68 3.44 -12.96 -6.90
C LEU A 68 4.16 -11.61 -6.88
N THR A 69 5.45 -11.59 -6.57
CA THR A 69 6.22 -10.34 -6.47
C THR A 69 6.29 -9.65 -7.83
N GLU A 70 6.61 -10.38 -8.90
CA GLU A 70 6.66 -9.83 -10.25
C GLU A 70 5.31 -9.26 -10.69
N MET A 71 4.21 -9.98 -10.42
CA MET A 71 2.87 -9.49 -10.72
C MET A 71 2.59 -8.16 -10.00
N LEU A 72 2.93 -8.05 -8.72
CA LEU A 72 2.79 -6.79 -7.96
C LEU A 72 3.65 -5.66 -8.55
N LEU A 73 4.91 -5.94 -8.91
CA LEU A 73 5.83 -4.92 -9.44
C LEU A 73 5.42 -4.44 -10.84
N VAL A 74 5.02 -5.36 -11.73
CA VAL A 74 4.58 -5.03 -13.09
C VAL A 74 3.29 -4.22 -13.04
N SER A 75 2.30 -4.65 -12.25
CA SER A 75 1.05 -3.89 -12.13
C SER A 75 1.28 -2.53 -11.47
N HIS A 76 2.24 -2.42 -10.54
CA HIS A 76 2.61 -1.15 -9.92
C HIS A 76 3.22 -0.18 -10.95
N ALA A 77 4.16 -0.67 -11.77
CA ALA A 77 4.77 0.13 -12.82
C ALA A 77 3.73 0.65 -13.82
N LYS A 78 2.78 -0.20 -14.25
CA LYS A 78 1.65 0.20 -15.11
C LYS A 78 0.80 1.28 -14.45
N ARG A 79 0.46 1.11 -13.17
CA ARG A 79 -0.31 2.11 -12.40
C ARG A 79 0.43 3.44 -12.30
N THR A 80 1.73 3.43 -12.00
CA THR A 80 2.51 4.68 -11.90
C THR A 80 2.62 5.39 -13.26
N ALA A 81 2.67 4.65 -14.36
CA ALA A 81 2.71 5.22 -15.71
C ALA A 81 1.38 5.88 -16.15
N ALA A 82 0.26 5.57 -15.49
CA ALA A 82 -1.04 6.17 -15.76
C ALA A 82 -1.23 7.57 -15.13
N ARG A 83 -0.24 8.05 -14.35
CA ARG A 83 -0.25 9.41 -13.81
C ARG A 83 -0.14 10.42 -14.95
N GLU A 84 -1.03 11.41 -14.96
CA GLU A 84 -0.99 12.53 -15.89
C GLU A 84 0.16 13.48 -15.54
N GLU A 85 0.76 14.08 -16.57
CA GLU A 85 1.76 15.12 -16.37
C GLU A 85 1.18 16.29 -15.56
N GLY A 86 1.99 16.90 -14.69
CA GLY A 86 1.56 17.98 -13.81
C GLY A 86 0.73 17.58 -12.59
N HIS A 87 0.37 16.30 -12.44
CA HIS A 87 -0.37 15.79 -11.27
C HIS A 87 0.52 15.00 -10.31
N THR A 88 0.19 14.98 -9.02
CA THR A 88 0.75 14.00 -8.08
C THR A 88 -0.18 12.79 -8.00
N GLY A 89 0.37 11.61 -8.28
CA GLY A 89 -0.37 10.35 -8.26
C GLY A 89 -0.65 9.86 -6.84
N LEU A 90 -1.92 9.56 -6.55
CA LEU A 90 -2.35 9.02 -5.27
C LEU A 90 -2.49 7.49 -5.35
N LEU A 91 -1.71 6.78 -4.53
CA LEU A 91 -1.63 5.32 -4.53
C LEU A 91 -2.31 4.73 -3.30
N ASP A 92 -3.37 3.93 -3.50
CA ASP A 92 -3.86 3.01 -2.48
C ASP A 92 -2.88 1.82 -2.44
N ARG A 93 -2.02 1.79 -1.42
CA ARG A 93 -0.85 0.90 -1.29
C ARG A 93 0.23 1.23 -2.30
N GLY A 94 1.27 1.94 -1.86
CA GLY A 94 2.47 2.22 -2.65
C GLY A 94 3.44 1.05 -2.69
N LEU A 95 4.60 1.24 -3.33
CA LEU A 95 5.63 0.20 -3.43
C LEU A 95 6.00 -0.41 -2.07
N PRO A 96 6.23 0.34 -0.97
CA PRO A 96 6.60 -0.26 0.32
C PRO A 96 5.56 -1.26 0.82
N MET A 97 4.26 -0.95 0.64
CA MET A 97 3.17 -1.86 1.02
C MET A 97 3.13 -3.11 0.13
N LEU A 98 3.37 -2.98 -1.18
CA LEU A 98 3.40 -4.15 -2.07
C LEU A 98 4.55 -5.09 -1.72
N LEU A 99 5.71 -4.53 -1.35
CA LEU A 99 6.84 -5.32 -0.86
C LEU A 99 6.55 -5.95 0.51
N ALA A 100 5.84 -5.24 1.40
CA ALA A 100 5.40 -5.81 2.69
C ALA A 100 4.44 -6.99 2.48
N VAL A 101 3.51 -6.87 1.54
CA VAL A 101 2.56 -7.91 1.14
C VAL A 101 3.28 -9.14 0.57
N ALA A 102 4.22 -8.93 -0.36
CA ALA A 102 5.03 -10.02 -0.91
C ALA A 102 5.83 -10.73 0.18
N THR A 103 6.46 -9.95 1.08
CA THR A 103 7.25 -10.47 2.21
C THR A 103 6.39 -11.29 3.17
N ALA A 104 5.25 -10.73 3.61
CA ALA A 104 4.36 -11.41 4.53
C ALA A 104 3.73 -12.67 3.92
N THR A 105 3.43 -12.64 2.63
CA THR A 105 2.97 -13.83 1.90
C THR A 105 4.07 -14.88 1.84
N CYS A 106 5.31 -14.49 1.52
CA CYS A 106 6.46 -15.39 1.48
C CYS A 106 6.73 -16.07 2.85
N VAL A 107 6.68 -15.33 3.95
CA VAL A 107 6.80 -15.91 5.31
C VAL A 107 5.76 -17.01 5.55
N VAL A 108 4.50 -16.73 5.22
CA VAL A 108 3.41 -17.63 5.56
C VAL A 108 3.32 -18.81 4.60
N LYS A 109 3.54 -18.59 3.30
CA LYS A 109 3.48 -19.61 2.26
C LYS A 109 4.72 -20.50 2.24
N ASP A 110 5.90 -19.89 2.28
CA ASP A 110 7.18 -20.62 2.11
C ASP A 110 7.80 -21.00 3.46
N GLY A 111 7.20 -20.60 4.58
CA GLY A 111 7.68 -20.90 5.93
C GLY A 111 8.99 -20.20 6.30
N LEU A 112 9.34 -19.12 5.60
CA LEU A 112 10.56 -18.37 5.83
C LEU A 112 10.46 -17.49 7.09
N THR A 113 11.61 -17.19 7.70
CA THR A 113 11.68 -16.09 8.66
C THR A 113 11.43 -14.74 7.96
N VAL A 114 11.00 -13.72 8.71
CA VAL A 114 10.79 -12.37 8.17
C VAL A 114 12.06 -11.84 7.47
N ARG A 115 13.24 -12.09 8.04
CA ARG A 115 14.52 -11.68 7.46
C ARG A 115 14.78 -12.36 6.11
N GLU A 116 14.62 -13.68 6.04
CA GLU A 116 14.81 -14.44 4.80
C GLU A 116 13.81 -14.02 3.72
N ALA A 117 12.56 -13.76 4.09
CA ALA A 117 11.54 -13.26 3.18
C ALA A 117 11.88 -11.86 2.64
N ILE A 118 12.39 -10.95 3.47
CA ILE A 118 12.86 -9.63 3.03
C ILE A 118 14.02 -9.78 2.04
N GLU A 119 15.02 -10.61 2.35
CA GLU A 119 16.16 -10.87 1.47
C GLU A 119 15.71 -11.47 0.12
N THR A 120 14.75 -12.40 0.17
CA THR A 120 14.17 -13.05 -1.02
C THR A 120 13.43 -12.04 -1.90
N VAL A 121 12.53 -11.24 -1.32
CA VAL A 121 11.77 -10.22 -2.05
C VAL A 121 12.70 -9.14 -2.60
N ALA A 122 13.69 -8.68 -1.83
CA ALA A 122 14.69 -7.73 -2.30
C ALA A 122 15.52 -8.28 -3.47
N GLY A 123 15.88 -9.57 -3.44
CA GLY A 123 16.56 -10.25 -4.54
C GLY A 123 15.73 -10.27 -5.83
N ILE A 124 14.41 -10.46 -5.72
CA ILE A 124 13.49 -10.40 -6.87
C ILE A 124 13.36 -8.98 -7.40
N VAL A 125 13.20 -7.99 -6.52
CA VAL A 125 13.17 -6.56 -6.92
C VAL A 125 14.45 -6.20 -7.67
N GLY A 126 15.60 -6.70 -7.22
CA GLY A 126 16.89 -6.53 -7.87
C GLY A 126 17.29 -5.07 -7.97
N SER A 127 17.80 -4.67 -9.13
CA SER A 127 18.22 -3.28 -9.40
C SER A 127 17.13 -2.42 -10.05
N ARG A 128 15.86 -2.84 -9.98
CA ARG A 128 14.74 -2.08 -10.59
C ARG A 128 14.59 -0.73 -9.88
N THR A 129 14.36 0.31 -10.68
CA THR A 129 14.09 1.65 -10.20
C THR A 129 12.61 1.94 -10.26
N PHE A 130 12.08 2.53 -9.20
CA PHE A 130 10.70 2.98 -9.10
C PHE A 130 10.69 4.49 -8.84
N PRO A 131 9.66 5.22 -9.30
CA PRO A 131 9.55 6.63 -9.00
C PRO A 131 9.46 6.85 -7.48
N PRO A 132 10.04 7.94 -6.94
CA PRO A 132 9.99 8.21 -5.51
C PRO A 132 8.56 8.49 -5.06
N GLU A 133 8.21 7.97 -3.87
CA GLU A 133 6.92 8.16 -3.24
C GLU A 133 7.07 8.89 -1.90
N THR A 134 6.14 9.81 -1.59
CA THR A 134 5.88 10.21 -0.20
C THR A 134 4.93 9.19 0.42
N SER A 135 5.49 8.25 1.18
CA SER A 135 4.73 7.11 1.72
C SER A 135 4.30 7.36 3.16
N VAL A 136 3.00 7.30 3.42
CA VAL A 136 2.43 7.36 4.78
C VAL A 136 1.87 6.00 5.15
N LEU A 137 2.22 5.50 6.33
CA LEU A 137 1.69 4.25 6.89
C LEU A 137 0.57 4.55 7.89
N LEU A 138 -0.58 3.92 7.70
CA LEU A 138 -1.70 3.96 8.62
C LEU A 138 -1.75 2.64 9.42
N PHE A 139 -1.68 2.74 10.74
CA PHE A 139 -1.86 1.60 11.64
C PHE A 139 -3.17 1.73 12.41
N PRO A 140 -4.05 0.71 12.42
CA PRO A 140 -5.21 0.70 13.29
C PRO A 140 -4.83 0.77 14.78
N SER A 141 -3.71 0.14 15.14
CA SER A 141 -3.07 0.13 16.47
C SER A 141 -1.61 -0.26 16.26
N LEU A 142 -0.69 0.11 17.16
CA LEU A 142 0.70 -0.38 17.14
C LEU A 142 0.82 -1.82 17.67
N ASP A 143 -0.08 -2.21 18.56
CA ASP A 143 -0.24 -3.61 18.99
C ASP A 143 -0.88 -4.44 17.87
N GLY A 144 -0.24 -5.56 17.52
CA GLY A 144 -0.61 -6.39 16.37
C GLY A 144 -1.92 -7.15 16.55
N GLU A 145 -2.21 -7.68 17.73
CA GLU A 145 -3.48 -8.37 17.99
C GLU A 145 -4.65 -7.40 17.97
N ARG A 146 -4.44 -6.20 18.54
CA ARG A 146 -5.42 -5.13 18.53
C ARG A 146 -5.63 -4.56 17.12
N SER A 147 -4.56 -4.42 16.34
CA SER A 147 -4.63 -4.05 14.93
C SER A 147 -5.48 -5.05 14.14
N TYR A 148 -5.22 -6.35 14.31
CA TYR A 148 -6.03 -7.43 13.73
C TYR A 148 -7.49 -7.39 14.17
N ALA A 149 -7.76 -7.20 15.47
CA ALA A 149 -9.12 -7.16 15.99
C ALA A 149 -9.94 -6.00 15.38
N ILE A 150 -9.33 -4.80 15.27
CA ILE A 150 -9.98 -3.62 14.68
C ILE A 150 -10.27 -3.83 13.19
N THR A 151 -9.34 -4.40 12.42
CA THR A 151 -9.51 -4.57 10.97
C THR A 151 -10.45 -5.72 10.64
N SER A 152 -10.38 -6.81 11.40
CA SER A 152 -11.30 -7.95 11.24
C SER A 152 -12.74 -7.57 11.63
N SER A 153 -12.96 -6.75 12.66
CA SER A 153 -14.32 -6.33 13.02
C SER A 153 -15.00 -5.51 11.92
N ARG A 154 -14.21 -4.76 11.14
CA ARG A 154 -14.69 -3.93 10.01
C ARG A 154 -15.05 -4.75 8.77
N GLU A 155 -14.50 -5.94 8.62
CA GLU A 155 -14.83 -6.87 7.51
C GLU A 155 -16.28 -7.40 7.63
N GLY A 156 -16.85 -7.39 8.83
CA GLY A 156 -18.19 -7.95 9.09
C GLY A 156 -18.25 -9.48 9.14
N ARG A 157 -17.11 -10.16 9.00
CA ARG A 157 -16.94 -11.60 9.19
C ARG A 157 -15.55 -11.92 9.73
N ALA A 158 -15.43 -13.02 10.47
CA ALA A 158 -14.14 -13.49 10.94
C ALA A 158 -13.29 -13.97 9.76
N TRP A 159 -12.03 -13.56 9.73
CA TRP A 159 -11.04 -14.13 8.82
C TRP A 159 -10.68 -15.55 9.27
N THR A 160 -10.56 -16.47 8.30
CA THR A 160 -10.31 -17.90 8.55
C THR A 160 -9.09 -18.40 7.78
N GLY A 161 -8.67 -19.63 8.10
CA GLY A 161 -7.55 -20.29 7.42
C GLY A 161 -6.22 -19.58 7.67
N VAL A 162 -5.45 -19.36 6.60
CA VAL A 162 -4.11 -18.77 6.61
C VAL A 162 -4.11 -17.25 6.88
N TYR A 163 -5.25 -16.59 6.66
CA TYR A 163 -5.34 -15.14 6.63
C TYR A 163 -5.04 -14.44 7.97
N PRO A 164 -5.45 -14.97 9.15
CA PRO A 164 -5.06 -14.39 10.43
C PRO A 164 -3.55 -14.46 10.72
N ALA A 165 -2.86 -15.51 10.27
CA ALA A 165 -1.41 -15.59 10.40
C ALA A 165 -0.75 -14.55 9.48
N TYR A 166 -1.23 -14.46 8.23
CA TYR A 166 -0.79 -13.45 7.27
C TYR A 166 -0.95 -12.02 7.78
N GLN A 167 -2.09 -11.64 8.36
CA GLN A 167 -2.32 -10.27 8.86
C GLN A 167 -1.38 -9.91 10.02
N ARG A 168 -1.10 -10.84 10.94
CA ARG A 168 -0.12 -10.64 12.02
C ARG A 168 1.29 -10.49 11.48
N THR A 169 1.67 -11.34 10.53
CA THR A 169 2.97 -11.26 9.86
C THR A 169 3.12 -9.94 9.10
N LEU A 170 2.09 -9.53 8.35
CA LEU A 170 2.07 -8.25 7.64
C LEU A 170 2.24 -7.09 8.61
N HIS A 171 1.57 -7.11 9.76
CA HIS A 171 1.75 -6.11 10.80
C HIS A 171 3.20 -6.01 11.28
N ALA A 172 3.84 -7.16 11.57
CA ALA A 172 5.24 -7.21 11.99
C ALA A 172 6.21 -6.68 10.91
N VAL A 173 5.97 -7.04 9.64
CA VAL A 173 6.76 -6.53 8.51
C VAL A 173 6.61 -5.02 8.38
N LEU A 174 5.39 -4.49 8.50
CA LEU A 174 5.13 -3.05 8.41
C LEU A 174 5.81 -2.27 9.55
N LEU A 175 5.84 -2.80 10.77
CA LEU A 175 6.57 -2.20 11.89
C LEU A 175 8.07 -2.18 11.60
N GLN A 176 8.63 -3.28 11.10
CA GLN A 176 10.04 -3.33 10.73
C GLN A 176 10.39 -2.33 9.61
N GLN A 177 9.53 -2.19 8.60
CA GLN A 177 9.69 -1.19 7.55
C GLN A 177 9.62 0.25 8.09
N ALA A 178 8.74 0.50 9.06
CA ALA A 178 8.64 1.78 9.76
C ALA A 178 9.91 2.09 10.57
N ASP A 179 10.45 1.13 11.31
CA ASP A 179 11.69 1.27 12.07
C ASP A 179 12.90 1.55 11.16
N GLN A 180 12.86 1.07 9.91
CA GLN A 180 13.86 1.35 8.87
C GLN A 180 13.67 2.71 8.18
N GLY A 181 12.63 3.47 8.53
CA GLY A 181 12.38 4.80 7.97
C GLY A 181 11.84 4.79 6.53
N LEU A 182 11.21 3.70 6.08
CA LEU A 182 10.63 3.60 4.73
C LEU A 182 9.38 4.47 4.53
N TYR A 183 8.84 5.05 5.61
CA TYR A 183 7.66 5.90 5.56
C TYR A 183 8.00 7.30 6.05
N THR A 184 7.50 8.31 5.32
CA THR A 184 7.58 9.72 5.72
C THR A 184 6.82 9.97 7.02
N ALA A 185 5.73 9.24 7.24
CA ALA A 185 4.96 9.32 8.48
C ALA A 185 4.31 7.97 8.82
N VAL A 186 4.22 7.69 10.11
CA VAL A 186 3.50 6.54 10.66
C VAL A 186 2.38 7.08 11.54
N VAL A 187 1.14 6.80 11.16
CA VAL A 187 -0.06 7.33 11.81
C VAL A 187 -0.74 6.21 12.57
N ASN A 188 -0.71 6.26 13.90
CA ASN A 188 -1.61 5.46 14.71
C ASN A 188 -3.03 6.06 14.59
N CYS A 189 -3.96 5.25 14.11
CA CYS A 189 -5.36 5.58 13.88
C CYS A 189 -6.27 5.20 15.06
N GLU A 190 -5.73 4.51 16.06
CA GLU A 190 -6.49 4.05 17.21
C GLU A 190 -7.20 5.20 17.92
N ASP A 191 -8.49 5.03 18.21
CA ASP A 191 -9.35 6.01 18.90
C ASP A 191 -9.40 7.41 18.26
N ARG A 192 -9.04 7.52 16.97
CA ARG A 192 -9.06 8.79 16.24
C ARG A 192 -10.19 8.83 15.21
N SER A 193 -10.75 10.02 15.03
CA SER A 193 -11.75 10.23 13.99
C SER A 193 -11.11 10.20 12.59
N PRO A 194 -11.88 9.89 11.53
CA PRO A 194 -11.40 10.00 10.16
C PRO A 194 -10.85 11.38 9.81
N ASP A 195 -11.41 12.46 10.38
CA ASP A 195 -10.97 13.84 10.16
C ASP A 195 -9.62 14.13 10.84
N ASP A 196 -9.41 13.62 12.06
CA ASP A 196 -8.11 13.74 12.75
C ASP A 196 -7.01 13.01 12.00
N ILE A 197 -7.32 11.82 11.49
CA ILE A 197 -6.41 11.04 10.65
C ILE A 197 -6.09 11.83 9.38
N HIS A 198 -7.11 12.40 8.73
CA HIS A 198 -6.95 13.20 7.51
C HIS A 198 -6.04 14.42 7.74
N ALA A 199 -6.29 15.20 8.80
CA ALA A 199 -5.49 16.37 9.12
C ALA A 199 -4.02 16.00 9.35
N HIS A 200 -3.77 14.87 10.02
CA HIS A 200 -2.42 14.36 10.25
C HIS A 200 -1.75 13.90 8.96
N VAL A 201 -2.45 13.15 8.10
CA VAL A 201 -1.94 12.77 6.78
C VAL A 201 -1.58 14.02 5.97
N ALA A 202 -2.51 14.96 5.83
CA ALA A 202 -2.32 16.18 5.05
C ALA A 202 -1.13 17.02 5.52
N ALA A 203 -0.85 17.07 6.83
CA ALA A 203 0.29 17.79 7.39
C ALA A 203 1.66 17.23 6.97
N HIS A 204 1.72 15.97 6.53
CA HIS A 204 2.95 15.32 6.06
C HIS A 204 3.05 15.27 4.54
N LEU A 205 2.05 15.79 3.83
CA LEU A 205 2.08 15.89 2.38
C LEU A 205 2.61 17.27 1.98
N PRO A 206 3.46 17.33 0.95
CA PRO A 206 3.84 18.61 0.36
C PRO A 206 2.62 19.28 -0.29
N ALA A 207 2.65 20.61 -0.34
CA ALA A 207 1.58 21.38 -0.97
C ALA A 207 1.40 20.94 -2.44
N PRO A 208 0.15 20.82 -2.94
CA PRO A 208 -0.13 20.37 -4.31
C PRO A 208 0.28 21.42 -5.35
N PRO A 209 0.46 21.05 -6.63
CA PRO A 209 0.75 22.01 -7.69
C PRO A 209 -0.42 22.98 -7.81
N LEU A 210 -0.10 24.27 -7.88
CA LEU A 210 -1.07 25.24 -8.36
C LEU A 210 -1.28 24.93 -9.84
N THR A 211 -2.45 24.38 -10.17
CA THR A 211 -2.86 24.34 -11.57
C THR A 211 -3.07 25.80 -11.98
N ASP A 212 -2.25 26.28 -12.92
CA ASP A 212 -2.46 27.59 -13.54
C ASP A 212 -3.81 27.54 -14.28
N GLY A 213 -4.86 27.88 -13.54
CA GLY A 213 -6.21 28.00 -14.04
C GLY A 213 -6.27 29.19 -14.98
N ASN A 214 -5.93 28.97 -16.24
CA ASN A 214 -6.22 29.91 -17.31
C ASN A 214 -7.46 29.38 -18.05
N PRO A 215 -8.66 29.95 -17.83
CA PRO A 215 -9.80 29.62 -18.66
C PRO A 215 -9.52 30.20 -20.06
N ARG A 216 -9.47 29.34 -21.08
CA ARG A 216 -9.70 29.73 -22.47
C ARG A 216 -11.14 29.50 -22.83
#